data_AF-A0A0H3W5S4-F1
#
_entry.id   AF-A0A0H3W5S4-F1
#
_cell.length_a   1.000
_cell.length_b   1.000
_cell.length_c   1.000
_cell.angle_alpha   90.00
_cell.angle_beta   90.00
_cell.angle_gamma   90.00
#
_symmetry.space_group_name_H-M   'P 1'
#
loop_
_entity.id
_entity.type
_entity.pdbx_description
1 polymer ?
#
loop_
_entity_poly.entity_id
_entity_poly.type
_entity_poly.pdbx_seq_one_letter_code
_entity_poly.pdbx_strand_id
1 'polypeptide(L)'
;MELAFLLFLAIGASVEGAVLWTHKEFDPANYRNGMHALTSNDYDHGSGSVVTDPDGGSNHVLRVWYEKGRYSSHGPNEGVQFFATPTQDHSIMTFSYDVYFDKNFDFRRGGKLPGLFGGWTNCSGGRHSDNCFSTRFMWRADGDGEVYGYIQNKDHQIDGFCDHVVCNSIKGYSMGRGKWRFQRGKWQNIAQSVKLNTPGKTDGSIKVWYNGKLVFTIDQLNIRAKASVDLDGIFFSTFFGGHDSTWAPTHDCYSYFKNFVLSTDSGHPTIIG
;
A
#
# COMPACT_ATOMS: atom_id res chain seq x y z
N MET A 1 -42.89 -18.30 -37.01
CA MET A 1 -43.16 -17.14 -36.13
C MET A 1 -43.50 -17.70 -34.77
N GLU A 2 -42.79 -17.49 -33.68
CA GLU A 2 -41.62 -16.67 -33.33
C GLU A 2 -41.00 -17.38 -32.10
N LEU A 3 -39.67 -17.50 -32.06
CA LEU A 3 -38.96 -18.07 -30.92
C LEU A 3 -38.55 -16.91 -29.99
N ALA A 4 -39.22 -16.77 -28.84
CA ALA A 4 -38.87 -15.76 -27.85
C ALA A 4 -37.63 -16.21 -27.05
N PHE A 5 -36.48 -15.60 -27.32
CA PHE A 5 -35.28 -15.71 -26.49
C PHE A 5 -35.48 -14.86 -25.23
N LEU A 6 -35.65 -15.50 -24.07
CA LEU A 6 -35.49 -14.83 -22.78
C LEU A 6 -34.00 -14.58 -22.51
N LEU A 7 -33.58 -13.33 -22.67
CA LEU A 7 -32.28 -12.85 -22.24
C LEU A 7 -32.31 -12.66 -20.71
N PHE A 8 -31.71 -13.60 -19.97
CA PHE A 8 -31.44 -13.39 -18.55
C PHE A 8 -30.31 -12.35 -18.41
N LEU A 9 -30.67 -11.09 -18.14
CA LEU A 9 -29.72 -10.15 -17.55
C LEU A 9 -29.44 -10.62 -16.13
N ALA A 10 -28.27 -11.22 -15.91
CA ALA A 10 -27.70 -11.36 -14.59
C ALA A 10 -27.31 -9.96 -14.10
N ILE A 11 -28.23 -9.29 -13.40
CA ILE A 11 -27.91 -8.13 -12.59
C ILE A 11 -27.07 -8.69 -11.43
N GLY A 12 -25.75 -8.64 -11.59
CA GLY A 12 -24.83 -8.92 -10.50
C GLY A 12 -25.13 -7.93 -9.39
N ALA A 13 -25.72 -8.39 -8.30
CA ALA A 13 -25.86 -7.60 -7.09
C ALA A 13 -24.44 -7.24 -6.64
N SER A 14 -24.03 -5.98 -6.86
CA SER A 14 -22.90 -5.41 -6.17
C SER A 14 -23.28 -5.40 -4.70
N VAL A 15 -22.76 -6.35 -3.92
CA VAL A 15 -22.71 -6.18 -2.47
C VAL A 15 -21.87 -4.92 -2.27
N GLU A 16 -22.53 -3.81 -1.91
CA GLU A 16 -21.84 -2.58 -1.50
C GLU A 16 -20.86 -2.97 -0.40
N GLY A 17 -19.56 -2.75 -0.64
CA GLY A 17 -18.57 -3.08 0.36
C GLY A 17 -18.72 -2.19 1.58
N ALA A 18 -18.45 -2.74 2.76
CA ALA A 18 -18.60 -2.02 4.02
C ALA A 18 -17.30 -1.30 4.38
N VAL A 19 -17.42 -0.08 4.92
CA VAL A 19 -16.30 0.59 5.60
C VAL A 19 -16.03 -0.15 6.90
N LEU A 20 -14.79 -0.62 7.07
CA LEU A 20 -14.34 -1.38 8.23
C LEU A 20 -13.73 -0.48 9.31
N TRP A 21 -12.98 0.54 8.88
CA TRP A 21 -12.29 1.46 9.77
C TRP A 21 -11.91 2.75 9.03
N THR A 22 -11.89 3.87 9.75
CA THR A 22 -11.43 5.16 9.24
C THR A 22 -10.55 5.88 10.25
N HIS A 23 -9.54 6.60 9.76
CA HIS A 23 -8.72 7.50 10.57
C HIS A 23 -8.44 8.79 9.79
N LYS A 24 -9.17 9.84 10.14
CA LYS A 24 -9.19 11.11 9.41
C LYS A 24 -8.00 12.00 9.76
N GLU A 25 -7.80 12.23 11.05
CA GLU A 25 -6.80 13.14 11.59
C GLU A 25 -5.96 12.43 12.66
N PHE A 26 -4.72 12.90 12.81
CA PHE A 26 -3.76 12.35 13.74
C PHE A 26 -3.75 13.13 15.06
N ASP A 27 -3.67 12.42 16.18
CA ASP A 27 -3.53 13.01 17.51
C ASP A 27 -2.16 13.72 17.64
N PRO A 28 -2.12 15.05 17.89
CA PRO A 28 -0.89 15.81 18.03
C PRO A 28 0.09 15.28 19.08
N ALA A 29 -0.40 14.61 20.12
CA ALA A 29 0.43 14.04 21.17
C ALA A 29 1.05 12.69 20.76
N ASN A 30 0.36 11.91 19.91
CA ASN A 30 0.81 10.59 19.49
C ASN A 30 0.11 10.13 18.21
N TYR A 31 0.82 10.17 17.08
CA TYR A 31 0.27 9.74 15.79
C TYR A 31 -0.08 8.24 15.69
N ARG A 32 0.31 7.42 16.68
CA ARG A 32 -0.12 6.01 16.77
C ARG A 32 -1.50 5.85 17.43
N ASN A 33 -2.01 6.87 18.10
CA ASN A 33 -3.30 6.81 18.76
C ASN A 33 -4.42 6.51 17.73
N GLY A 34 -5.27 5.54 18.02
CA GLY A 34 -6.34 5.10 17.11
C GLY A 34 -5.88 4.33 15.86
N MET A 35 -4.57 4.11 15.65
CA MET A 35 -4.06 3.31 14.52
C MET A 35 -4.11 1.81 14.78
N HIS A 36 -4.30 1.36 16.03
CA HIS A 36 -4.23 -0.05 16.42
C HIS A 36 -2.89 -0.69 16.02
N ALA A 37 -1.80 0.05 16.25
CA ALA A 37 -0.46 -0.38 15.88
C ALA A 37 0.03 -1.53 16.77
N LEU A 38 0.62 -2.54 16.15
CA LEU A 38 1.32 -3.63 16.82
C LEU A 38 2.64 -3.12 17.41
N THR A 39 3.11 -3.77 18.49
CA THR A 39 4.34 -3.40 19.21
C THR A 39 5.58 -4.15 18.73
N SER A 40 5.53 -4.75 17.54
CA SER A 40 6.63 -5.56 17.00
C SER A 40 6.92 -5.20 15.56
N ASN A 41 8.19 -5.30 15.16
CA ASN A 41 8.67 -4.98 13.81
C ASN A 41 8.36 -3.54 13.36
N ASP A 42 8.25 -2.61 14.32
CA ASP A 42 8.06 -1.18 14.12
C ASP A 42 9.34 -0.38 14.38
N TYR A 43 9.40 0.80 13.77
CA TYR A 43 10.40 1.84 14.06
C TYR A 43 9.87 3.22 13.64
N ASP A 44 10.49 4.25 14.17
CA ASP A 44 10.23 5.66 13.82
C ASP A 44 11.53 6.45 13.71
N HIS A 45 12.45 6.22 14.65
CA HIS A 45 13.79 6.82 14.68
C HIS A 45 13.79 8.37 14.61
N GLY A 46 12.73 9.03 15.08
CA GLY A 46 12.60 10.49 15.07
C GLY A 46 11.95 11.07 13.81
N SER A 47 11.50 10.22 12.88
CA SER A 47 10.98 10.64 11.59
C SER A 47 9.53 11.13 11.65
N GLY A 48 8.70 10.52 12.50
CA GLY A 48 7.27 10.78 12.58
C GLY A 48 6.92 11.94 13.50
N SER A 49 6.05 12.83 13.02
CA SER A 49 5.50 13.95 13.79
C SER A 49 4.10 14.29 13.30
N VAL A 50 3.27 14.91 14.14
CA VAL A 50 1.98 15.45 13.72
C VAL A 50 2.11 16.96 13.52
N VAL A 51 1.61 17.44 12.40
CA VAL A 51 1.64 18.86 12.02
C VAL A 51 0.29 19.28 11.46
N THR A 52 0.07 20.59 11.35
CA THR A 52 -1.04 21.14 10.57
C THR A 52 -0.82 20.86 9.07
N ASP A 53 -1.92 20.68 8.34
CA ASP A 53 -1.92 20.40 6.90
C ASP A 53 -0.97 21.33 6.11
N PRO A 54 0.00 20.79 5.35
CA PRO A 54 1.00 21.57 4.61
C PRO A 54 0.41 22.39 3.45
N ASP A 55 -0.85 22.15 3.07
CA ASP A 55 -1.56 22.85 2.00
C ASP A 55 -2.55 23.90 2.52
N GLY A 56 -2.41 24.32 3.79
CA GLY A 56 -3.15 25.44 4.39
C GLY A 56 -4.45 25.06 5.10
N GLY A 57 -4.75 23.77 5.25
CA GLY A 57 -5.87 23.28 6.08
C GLY A 57 -5.57 23.33 7.58
N SER A 58 -6.60 23.25 8.43
CA SER A 58 -6.45 23.20 9.89
C SER A 58 -6.25 21.79 10.46
N ASN A 59 -6.48 20.75 9.66
CA ASN A 59 -6.47 19.36 10.10
C ASN A 59 -5.06 18.92 10.52
N HIS A 60 -5.00 18.01 11.48
CA HIS A 60 -3.75 17.40 11.92
C HIS A 60 -3.39 16.17 11.09
N VAL A 61 -2.20 16.19 10.50
CA VAL A 61 -1.71 15.18 9.56
C VAL A 61 -0.41 14.55 10.06
N LEU A 62 -0.19 13.29 9.74
CA LEU A 62 1.10 12.65 9.99
C LEU A 62 2.11 13.16 8.97
N ARG A 63 3.20 13.78 9.43
CA ARG A 63 4.39 14.09 8.65
C ARG A 63 5.49 13.06 8.94
N VAL A 64 6.11 12.55 7.88
CA VAL A 64 7.33 11.75 7.97
C VAL A 64 8.48 12.56 7.38
N TRP A 65 9.52 12.75 8.18
CA TRP A 65 10.80 13.35 7.78
C TRP A 65 11.75 12.28 7.26
N TYR A 66 12.36 12.57 6.11
CA TYR A 66 13.48 11.80 5.57
C TYR A 66 14.71 12.70 5.57
N GLU A 67 15.65 12.42 6.47
CA GLU A 67 16.91 13.16 6.56
C GLU A 67 17.81 12.87 5.34
N LYS A 68 18.47 13.92 4.85
CA LYS A 68 19.46 13.85 3.78
C LYS A 68 20.44 12.69 4.00
N GLY A 69 20.67 11.91 2.95
CA GLY A 69 21.64 10.81 2.98
C GLY A 69 21.15 9.55 3.70
N ARG A 70 19.94 9.55 4.30
CA ARG A 70 19.35 8.37 4.93
C ARG A 70 18.58 7.52 3.93
N TYR A 71 18.72 6.22 4.06
CA TYR A 71 17.99 5.21 3.32
C TYR A 71 17.96 3.93 4.17
N SER A 72 17.22 2.91 3.72
CA SER A 72 17.05 1.64 4.43
C SER A 72 18.37 1.01 4.89
N SER A 73 18.77 1.30 6.12
CA SER A 73 19.95 0.77 6.82
C SER A 73 20.02 1.30 8.28
N HIS A 74 18.87 1.49 8.92
CA HIS A 74 18.68 1.71 10.36
C HIS A 74 19.55 2.79 11.02
N GLY A 75 19.59 3.97 10.41
CA GLY A 75 20.05 5.23 11.02
C GLY A 75 18.87 6.07 11.55
N PRO A 76 19.15 7.23 12.18
CA PRO A 76 18.09 8.14 12.60
C PRO A 76 17.34 8.71 11.40
N ASN A 77 16.08 9.12 11.61
CA ASN A 77 15.28 9.95 10.69
C ASN A 77 15.13 9.40 9.25
N GLU A 78 15.08 8.10 9.09
CA GLU A 78 15.05 7.41 7.78
C GLU A 78 13.65 7.10 7.25
N GLY A 79 12.63 7.29 8.10
CA GLY A 79 11.26 6.92 7.81
C GLY A 79 10.55 6.29 9.00
N VAL A 80 9.34 5.81 8.75
CA VAL A 80 8.46 5.21 9.77
C VAL A 80 7.96 3.86 9.29
N GLN A 81 7.93 2.89 10.20
CA GLN A 81 7.37 1.58 9.95
C GLN A 81 6.57 1.06 11.15
N PHE A 82 5.42 0.45 10.88
CA PHE A 82 4.62 -0.30 11.85
C PHE A 82 3.55 -1.11 11.12
N PHE A 83 3.00 -2.09 11.82
CA PHE A 83 1.84 -2.84 11.39
C PHE A 83 0.64 -2.41 12.22
N ALA A 84 -0.55 -2.41 11.63
CA ALA A 84 -1.79 -2.00 12.26
C ALA A 84 -2.93 -2.94 11.88
N THR A 85 -3.70 -3.38 12.87
CA THR A 85 -4.84 -4.31 12.72
C THR A 85 -6.10 -3.68 13.31
N PRO A 86 -6.66 -2.63 12.67
CA PRO A 86 -7.77 -1.87 13.23
C PRO A 86 -9.15 -2.55 13.02
N THR A 87 -9.17 -3.71 12.37
CA THR A 87 -10.36 -4.51 12.09
C THR A 87 -10.00 -5.99 12.13
N GLN A 88 -11.00 -6.88 12.06
CA GLN A 88 -10.79 -8.31 11.89
C GLN A 88 -10.21 -8.62 10.50
N ASP A 89 -9.72 -9.83 10.31
CA ASP A 89 -9.16 -10.25 9.03
C ASP A 89 -10.24 -10.46 7.96
N HIS A 90 -9.87 -10.26 6.69
CA HIS A 90 -10.76 -10.43 5.56
C HIS A 90 -10.07 -11.07 4.35
N SER A 91 -10.82 -11.79 3.52
CA SER A 91 -10.32 -12.32 2.25
C SER A 91 -10.22 -11.27 1.14
N ILE A 92 -10.84 -10.10 1.35
CA ILE A 92 -10.76 -8.93 0.49
C ILE A 92 -10.73 -7.67 1.34
N MET A 93 -9.81 -6.76 1.03
CA MET A 93 -9.68 -5.49 1.72
C MET A 93 -9.18 -4.42 0.77
N THR A 94 -9.76 -3.24 0.89
CA THR A 94 -9.35 -2.03 0.20
C THR A 94 -8.80 -1.04 1.21
N PHE A 95 -7.57 -0.60 0.98
CA PHE A 95 -6.91 0.44 1.77
C PHE A 95 -6.74 1.70 0.94
N SER A 96 -7.32 2.80 1.42
CA SER A 96 -7.26 4.14 0.82
C SER A 96 -6.64 5.11 1.81
N TYR A 97 -5.82 6.04 1.32
CA TYR A 97 -5.30 7.16 2.10
C TYR A 97 -4.88 8.31 1.19
N ASP A 98 -4.79 9.50 1.76
CA ASP A 98 -4.22 10.65 1.07
C ASP A 98 -2.73 10.78 1.40
N VAL A 99 -1.94 11.07 0.38
CA VAL A 99 -0.51 11.33 0.50
C VAL A 99 -0.13 12.67 -0.16
N TYR A 100 0.69 13.44 0.53
CA TYR A 100 1.33 14.65 0.02
C TYR A 100 2.84 14.45 0.05
N PHE A 101 3.50 14.72 -1.07
CA PHE A 101 4.96 14.86 -1.10
C PHE A 101 5.28 16.35 -1.10
N ASP A 102 6.25 16.79 -0.28
CA ASP A 102 6.61 18.21 -0.26
C ASP A 102 6.98 18.76 -1.66
N LYS A 103 6.97 20.09 -1.81
CA LYS A 103 7.19 20.76 -3.11
C LYS A 103 8.54 20.41 -3.74
N ASN A 104 9.54 20.04 -2.94
CA ASN A 104 10.89 19.75 -3.37
C ASN A 104 11.25 18.26 -3.26
N PHE A 105 10.28 17.37 -3.02
CA PHE A 105 10.54 16.00 -2.59
C PHE A 105 11.48 15.28 -3.53
N ASP A 106 12.53 14.68 -2.97
CA ASP A 106 13.57 14.06 -3.76
C ASP A 106 13.23 12.59 -4.05
N PHE A 107 12.48 12.28 -5.11
CA PHE A 107 12.05 10.89 -5.35
C PHE A 107 13.20 9.87 -5.51
N ARG A 108 14.43 10.30 -5.86
CA ARG A 108 15.60 9.44 -6.11
C ARG A 108 15.27 8.21 -6.98
N ARG A 109 15.75 7.04 -6.58
CA ARG A 109 15.45 5.74 -7.22
C ARG A 109 14.15 5.11 -6.69
N GLY A 110 13.61 5.66 -5.60
CA GLY A 110 12.38 5.18 -4.99
C GLY A 110 12.43 5.01 -3.48
N GLY A 111 11.26 4.68 -2.94
CA GLY A 111 11.05 4.39 -1.52
C GLY A 111 9.71 3.70 -1.31
N LYS A 112 9.43 3.33 -0.07
CA LYS A 112 8.22 2.56 0.28
C LYS A 112 7.08 3.47 0.67
N LEU A 113 5.86 3.00 0.49
CA LEU A 113 4.65 3.65 0.96
C LEU A 113 3.74 2.61 1.64
N PRO A 114 2.82 3.06 2.50
CA PRO A 114 1.86 2.18 3.17
C PRO A 114 1.07 1.29 2.20
N GLY A 115 0.79 0.06 2.61
CA GLY A 115 -0.09 -0.86 1.91
C GLY A 115 -0.67 -1.91 2.85
N LEU A 116 -1.11 -3.04 2.32
CA LEU A 116 -1.77 -4.12 3.08
C LEU A 116 -0.80 -5.26 3.40
N PHE A 117 -1.07 -6.01 4.47
CA PHE A 117 -0.39 -7.24 4.82
C PHE A 117 -1.35 -8.30 5.36
N GLY A 118 -0.83 -9.51 5.50
CA GLY A 118 -1.52 -10.62 6.14
C GLY A 118 -0.54 -11.63 6.73
N GLY A 119 -0.94 -12.29 7.81
CA GLY A 119 -0.18 -13.27 8.57
C GLY A 119 0.99 -12.65 9.35
N TRP A 120 2.14 -13.32 9.32
CA TRP A 120 3.33 -12.86 10.03
C TRP A 120 3.86 -11.50 9.52
N THR A 121 4.40 -10.69 10.43
CA THR A 121 4.94 -9.35 10.13
C THR A 121 6.37 -9.37 9.56
N ASN A 122 6.76 -10.45 8.85
CA ASN A 122 8.12 -10.68 8.38
C ASN A 122 8.32 -10.67 6.85
N CYS A 123 7.24 -10.62 6.04
CA CYS A 123 7.29 -10.56 4.57
C CYS A 123 7.78 -9.20 4.01
N SER A 124 9.04 -8.87 4.29
CA SER A 124 9.71 -7.62 3.90
C SER A 124 11.24 -7.78 3.93
N GLY A 125 11.99 -6.82 3.36
CA GLY A 125 13.46 -6.79 3.44
C GLY A 125 14.20 -7.87 2.64
N GLY A 126 13.49 -8.72 1.90
CA GLY A 126 14.03 -9.91 1.22
C GLY A 126 13.67 -11.22 1.91
N ARG A 127 12.89 -11.17 2.99
CA ARG A 127 12.32 -12.35 3.65
C ARG A 127 10.99 -12.69 3.01
N HIS A 128 10.80 -13.98 2.75
CA HIS A 128 9.59 -14.56 2.18
C HIS A 128 9.13 -15.72 3.08
N SER A 129 7.82 -15.95 3.17
CA SER A 129 7.26 -17.04 3.95
C SER A 129 5.85 -17.37 3.48
N ASP A 130 5.47 -18.64 3.57
CA ASP A 130 4.08 -19.10 3.33
C ASP A 130 3.10 -18.63 4.42
N ASN A 131 3.61 -18.10 5.52
CA ASN A 131 2.81 -17.61 6.65
C ASN A 131 2.49 -16.11 6.55
N CYS A 132 2.85 -15.44 5.45
CA CYS A 132 2.53 -14.03 5.27
C CYS A 132 2.52 -13.59 3.81
N PHE A 133 2.05 -12.37 3.60
CA PHE A 133 2.31 -11.59 2.38
C PHE A 133 2.32 -10.10 2.72
N SER A 134 2.87 -9.27 1.84
CA SER A 134 2.67 -7.82 1.89
C SER A 134 2.52 -7.22 0.50
N THR A 135 1.73 -6.16 0.39
CA THR A 135 1.44 -5.42 -0.85
C THR A 135 1.61 -3.94 -0.57
N ARG A 136 2.84 -3.51 -0.29
CA ARG A 136 3.12 -2.08 -0.10
C ARG A 136 3.09 -1.35 -1.42
N PHE A 137 2.88 -0.04 -1.38
CA PHE A 137 3.23 0.80 -2.51
C PHE A 137 4.72 1.16 -2.50
N MET A 138 5.20 1.59 -3.66
CA MET A 138 6.47 2.29 -3.78
C MET A 138 6.31 3.51 -4.68
N TRP A 139 7.09 4.55 -4.39
CA TRP A 139 7.46 5.51 -5.42
C TRP A 139 8.78 5.08 -6.06
N ARG A 140 9.02 5.57 -7.28
CA ARG A 140 10.23 5.44 -8.07
C ARG A 140 10.69 6.81 -8.54
N ALA A 141 11.71 6.83 -9.38
CA ALA A 141 12.17 8.04 -10.05
C ALA A 141 10.98 8.82 -10.65
N ASP A 142 11.05 10.15 -10.54
CA ASP A 142 10.03 11.08 -11.03
C ASP A 142 8.63 10.90 -10.43
N GLY A 143 8.50 10.12 -9.36
CA GLY A 143 7.25 9.86 -8.67
C GLY A 143 6.44 8.70 -9.27
N ASP A 144 7.00 7.93 -10.20
CA ASP A 144 6.32 6.74 -10.73
C ASP A 144 5.93 5.79 -9.59
N GLY A 145 4.67 5.37 -9.57
CA GLY A 145 4.17 4.44 -8.57
C GLY A 145 4.23 2.99 -9.02
N GLU A 146 4.36 2.07 -8.06
CA GLU A 146 4.17 0.62 -8.26
C GLU A 146 3.56 -0.02 -7.01
N VAL A 147 2.88 -1.15 -7.18
CA VAL A 147 2.66 -2.09 -6.08
C VAL A 147 3.92 -2.94 -5.94
N TYR A 148 4.42 -3.04 -4.71
CA TYR A 148 5.61 -3.79 -4.35
C TYR A 148 5.24 -4.96 -3.45
N GLY A 149 4.99 -6.11 -4.09
CA GLY A 149 4.44 -7.30 -3.45
C GLY A 149 5.50 -8.29 -2.97
N TYR A 150 5.43 -8.69 -1.70
CA TYR A 150 5.98 -9.96 -1.23
C TYR A 150 4.81 -10.95 -1.20
N ILE A 151 4.64 -11.66 -2.30
CA ILE A 151 3.60 -12.67 -2.50
C ILE A 151 4.26 -14.02 -2.82
N GLN A 152 3.47 -15.05 -3.13
CA GLN A 152 4.04 -16.36 -3.49
C GLN A 152 5.01 -16.24 -4.66
N ASN A 153 6.08 -17.07 -4.61
CA ASN A 153 7.14 -17.08 -5.61
C ASN A 153 6.56 -17.21 -7.04
N LYS A 154 7.22 -16.63 -8.04
CA LYS A 154 6.88 -16.71 -9.47
C LYS A 154 6.56 -18.13 -9.94
N ASP A 155 7.19 -19.15 -9.37
CA ASP A 155 6.97 -20.56 -9.73
C ASP A 155 5.58 -21.08 -9.27
N HIS A 156 4.90 -20.32 -8.41
CA HIS A 156 3.52 -20.54 -7.99
C HIS A 156 2.51 -19.58 -8.63
N GLN A 157 2.97 -18.75 -9.58
CA GLN A 157 2.14 -17.87 -10.39
C GLN A 157 1.82 -18.53 -11.73
N ILE A 158 1.01 -17.86 -12.55
CA ILE A 158 0.77 -18.27 -13.94
C ILE A 158 2.06 -18.19 -14.79
N ASP A 159 2.11 -18.99 -15.84
CA ASP A 159 3.14 -18.86 -16.87
C ASP A 159 3.14 -17.44 -17.47
N GLY A 160 4.33 -16.89 -17.71
CA GLY A 160 4.46 -15.51 -18.21
C GLY A 160 4.19 -14.41 -17.18
N PHE A 161 4.00 -14.73 -15.90
CA PHE A 161 3.79 -13.73 -14.84
C PHE A 161 4.83 -12.59 -14.86
N CYS A 162 6.10 -12.94 -15.07
CA CYS A 162 7.20 -11.96 -15.11
C CYS A 162 7.29 -11.15 -16.42
N ASP A 163 6.42 -11.40 -17.40
CA ASP A 163 6.31 -10.59 -18.63
C ASP A 163 5.55 -9.28 -18.34
N HIS A 164 4.73 -9.27 -17.29
CA HIS A 164 3.91 -8.13 -16.86
C HIS A 164 4.35 -7.55 -15.52
N VAL A 165 5.25 -8.24 -14.82
CA VAL A 165 5.71 -7.91 -13.48
C VAL A 165 7.23 -7.93 -13.45
N VAL A 166 7.85 -6.89 -12.90
CA VAL A 166 9.30 -6.88 -12.70
C VAL A 166 9.63 -7.79 -11.51
N CYS A 167 9.96 -9.03 -11.82
CA CYS A 167 10.34 -10.06 -10.86
C CYS A 167 11.77 -9.84 -10.33
N ASN A 168 11.98 -10.20 -9.06
CA ASN A 168 13.29 -10.25 -8.44
C ASN A 168 13.41 -11.55 -7.64
N SER A 169 14.58 -12.19 -7.65
CA SER A 169 14.78 -13.47 -6.97
C SER A 169 14.83 -13.37 -5.44
N ILE A 170 15.13 -12.18 -4.90
CA ILE A 170 15.31 -11.97 -3.46
C ILE A 170 14.29 -10.97 -2.93
N LYS A 171 13.95 -9.94 -3.70
CA LYS A 171 13.15 -8.80 -3.29
C LYS A 171 11.70 -8.94 -3.76
N GLY A 172 10.85 -7.98 -3.41
CA GLY A 172 9.45 -7.98 -3.81
C GLY A 172 9.27 -7.76 -5.31
N TYR A 173 8.11 -8.14 -5.82
CA TYR A 173 7.71 -7.96 -7.20
C TYR A 173 7.16 -6.57 -7.43
N SER A 174 7.62 -5.92 -8.51
CA SER A 174 7.18 -4.59 -8.91
C SER A 174 6.09 -4.72 -9.97
N MET A 175 4.84 -4.45 -9.56
CA MET A 175 3.64 -4.57 -10.38
C MET A 175 3.11 -3.17 -10.72
N GLY A 176 2.83 -2.95 -12.01
CA GLY A 176 2.20 -1.70 -12.47
C GLY A 176 3.09 -0.45 -12.41
N ARG A 177 4.42 -0.59 -12.39
CA ARG A 177 5.35 0.54 -12.36
C ARG A 177 5.04 1.56 -13.46
N GLY A 178 4.88 2.82 -13.07
CA GLY A 178 4.66 3.94 -13.99
C GLY A 178 3.25 4.01 -14.57
N LYS A 179 2.32 3.16 -14.12
CA LYS A 179 0.89 3.27 -14.48
C LYS A 179 0.20 4.46 -13.82
N TRP A 180 0.78 4.99 -12.73
CA TRP A 180 0.45 6.27 -12.12
C TRP A 180 1.72 6.97 -11.65
N ARG A 181 1.61 8.28 -11.40
CA ARG A 181 2.72 9.13 -10.97
C ARG A 181 2.30 10.09 -9.87
N PHE A 182 2.91 9.94 -8.71
CA PHE A 182 2.81 10.86 -7.59
C PHE A 182 3.42 12.21 -7.97
N GLN A 183 2.76 13.28 -7.55
CA GLN A 183 3.24 14.65 -7.75
C GLN A 183 3.61 15.28 -6.42
N ARG A 184 4.45 16.31 -6.53
CA ARG A 184 4.89 17.15 -5.42
C ARG A 184 3.87 18.23 -5.15
N GLY A 185 3.85 18.73 -3.92
CA GLY A 185 3.16 19.95 -3.56
C GLY A 185 1.64 19.88 -3.59
N LYS A 186 1.03 18.68 -3.59
CA LYS A 186 -0.42 18.52 -3.54
C LYS A 186 -0.85 17.19 -2.92
N TRP A 187 -2.03 17.20 -2.31
CA TRP A 187 -2.70 16.01 -1.81
C TRP A 187 -3.20 15.14 -2.96
N GLN A 188 -3.01 13.83 -2.81
CA GLN A 188 -3.37 12.84 -3.80
C GLN A 188 -3.88 11.61 -3.08
N ASN A 189 -5.05 11.12 -3.49
CA ASN A 189 -5.60 9.89 -2.96
C ASN A 189 -4.99 8.69 -3.69
N ILE A 190 -4.56 7.69 -2.94
CA ILE A 190 -4.15 6.39 -3.45
C ILE A 190 -4.93 5.30 -2.73
N ALA A 191 -5.42 4.33 -3.48
CA ALA A 191 -6.08 3.16 -2.92
C ALA A 191 -5.62 1.87 -3.60
N GLN A 192 -5.50 0.80 -2.82
CA GLN A 192 -5.39 -0.57 -3.35
C GLN A 192 -6.48 -1.47 -2.79
N SER A 193 -7.08 -2.27 -3.66
CA SER A 193 -7.91 -3.41 -3.27
C SER A 193 -7.12 -4.68 -3.51
N VAL A 194 -7.05 -5.54 -2.51
CA VAL A 194 -6.42 -6.85 -2.57
C VAL A 194 -7.50 -7.90 -2.31
N LYS A 195 -7.71 -8.79 -3.28
CA LYS A 195 -8.54 -9.98 -3.13
C LYS A 195 -7.64 -11.20 -3.09
N LEU A 196 -7.68 -11.94 -1.99
CA LEU A 196 -6.87 -13.14 -1.80
C LEU A 196 -7.36 -14.28 -2.69
N ASN A 197 -6.40 -15.10 -3.11
CA ASN A 197 -6.67 -16.33 -3.83
C ASN A 197 -7.20 -17.43 -2.89
N THR A 198 -7.90 -18.39 -3.48
CA THR A 198 -8.05 -19.72 -2.91
C THR A 198 -6.66 -20.37 -2.84
N PRO A 199 -6.23 -20.93 -1.68
CA PRO A 199 -4.95 -21.62 -1.57
C PRO A 199 -4.75 -22.66 -2.68
N GLY A 200 -3.58 -22.63 -3.31
CA GLY A 200 -3.24 -23.50 -4.46
C GLY A 200 -3.80 -23.05 -5.81
N LYS A 201 -4.49 -21.91 -5.89
CA LYS A 201 -4.98 -21.30 -7.13
C LYS A 201 -4.42 -19.89 -7.34
N THR A 202 -4.49 -19.44 -8.59
CA THR A 202 -4.19 -18.08 -9.05
C THR A 202 -5.50 -17.35 -9.36
N ASP A 203 -6.39 -17.18 -8.38
CA ASP A 203 -7.67 -16.46 -8.53
C ASP A 203 -7.75 -15.18 -7.67
N GLY A 204 -6.60 -14.74 -7.15
CA GLY A 204 -6.42 -13.46 -6.46
C GLY A 204 -6.24 -12.29 -7.42
N SER A 205 -6.41 -11.08 -6.92
CA SER A 205 -6.25 -9.86 -7.73
C SER A 205 -5.86 -8.65 -6.90
N ILE A 206 -5.21 -7.69 -7.55
CA ILE A 206 -4.91 -6.37 -6.99
C ILE A 206 -5.41 -5.31 -7.97
N LYS A 207 -6.13 -4.31 -7.45
CA LYS A 207 -6.57 -3.13 -8.18
C LYS A 207 -6.05 -1.87 -7.51
N VAL A 208 -5.67 -0.86 -8.27
CA VAL A 208 -5.17 0.42 -7.77
C VAL A 208 -5.95 1.57 -8.36
N TRP A 209 -6.37 2.48 -7.49
CA TRP A 209 -6.98 3.75 -7.87
C TRP A 209 -6.08 4.90 -7.43
N TYR A 210 -6.00 5.91 -8.28
CA TYR A 210 -5.26 7.13 -8.02
C TYR A 210 -6.16 8.32 -8.32
N ASN A 211 -6.41 9.15 -7.31
CA ASN A 211 -7.42 10.22 -7.34
C ASN A 211 -8.79 9.71 -7.85
N GLY A 212 -9.26 8.60 -7.29
CA GLY A 212 -10.55 7.99 -7.63
C GLY A 212 -10.61 7.27 -8.99
N LYS A 213 -9.58 7.36 -9.84
CA LYS A 213 -9.52 6.69 -11.13
C LYS A 213 -8.80 5.35 -11.03
N LEU A 214 -9.40 4.26 -11.54
CA LEU A 214 -8.71 2.98 -11.68
C LEU A 214 -7.53 3.12 -12.66
N VAL A 215 -6.31 2.91 -12.17
CA VAL A 215 -5.06 3.10 -12.93
C VAL A 215 -4.32 1.80 -13.21
N PHE A 216 -4.55 0.77 -12.40
CA PHE A 216 -3.90 -0.52 -12.57
C PHE A 216 -4.79 -1.65 -12.06
N THR A 217 -4.72 -2.79 -12.75
CA THR A 217 -5.36 -4.05 -12.34
C THR A 217 -4.42 -5.17 -12.74
N ILE A 218 -4.27 -6.13 -11.84
CA ILE A 218 -3.61 -7.40 -12.10
C ILE A 218 -4.46 -8.50 -11.45
N ASP A 219 -4.81 -9.49 -12.24
CA ASP A 219 -5.54 -10.68 -11.83
C ASP A 219 -4.63 -11.90 -11.91
N GLN A 220 -5.22 -13.06 -11.64
CA GLN A 220 -4.54 -14.35 -11.70
C GLN A 220 -3.32 -14.44 -10.78
N LEU A 221 -3.44 -13.88 -9.57
CA LEU A 221 -2.38 -13.87 -8.59
C LEU A 221 -2.54 -15.01 -7.58
N ASN A 222 -1.44 -15.66 -7.24
CA ASN A 222 -1.29 -16.44 -6.03
C ASN A 222 -0.64 -15.56 -4.95
N ILE A 223 -1.45 -14.97 -4.08
CA ILE A 223 -1.01 -14.03 -3.04
C ILE A 223 -0.62 -14.77 -1.75
N ARG A 224 -1.41 -15.77 -1.35
CA ARG A 224 -1.24 -16.56 -0.13
C ARG A 224 -1.10 -18.05 -0.40
N ALA A 225 -0.33 -18.72 0.45
CA ALA A 225 -0.17 -20.18 0.42
C ALA A 225 -1.24 -20.92 1.25
N LYS A 226 -1.75 -20.33 2.34
CA LYS A 226 -2.55 -21.01 3.36
C LYS A 226 -3.89 -20.33 3.59
N ALA A 227 -4.93 -21.11 3.86
CA ALA A 227 -6.26 -20.59 4.20
C ALA A 227 -6.27 -19.76 5.49
N SER A 228 -5.32 -20.01 6.40
CA SER A 228 -5.18 -19.31 7.68
C SER A 228 -4.44 -17.97 7.58
N VAL A 229 -4.16 -17.49 6.36
CA VAL A 229 -3.47 -16.21 6.13
C VAL A 229 -4.44 -15.32 5.36
N ASP A 230 -5.13 -14.42 6.06
CA ASP A 230 -6.04 -13.43 5.49
C ASP A 230 -5.42 -12.01 5.52
N LEU A 231 -6.14 -10.98 5.06
CA LEU A 231 -5.70 -9.59 5.16
C LEU A 231 -5.94 -9.08 6.57
N ASP A 232 -4.88 -8.89 7.35
CA ASP A 232 -4.96 -8.47 8.76
C ASP A 232 -5.05 -6.95 8.91
N GLY A 233 -4.55 -6.18 7.93
CA GLY A 233 -4.64 -4.73 7.95
C GLY A 233 -3.49 -4.03 7.25
N ILE A 234 -3.02 -2.95 7.86
CA ILE A 234 -2.12 -1.95 7.25
C ILE A 234 -0.67 -2.25 7.63
N PHE A 235 0.18 -2.33 6.63
CA PHE A 235 1.62 -2.22 6.79
C PHE A 235 2.04 -0.81 6.40
N PHE A 236 2.08 0.08 7.39
CA PHE A 236 2.61 1.41 7.19
C PHE A 236 4.13 1.33 7.19
N SER A 237 4.74 1.65 6.05
CA SER A 237 6.18 1.51 5.85
C SER A 237 6.60 2.51 4.81
N THR A 238 7.27 3.58 5.24
CA THR A 238 7.70 4.64 4.34
C THR A 238 9.11 5.09 4.67
N PHE A 239 9.98 4.99 3.67
CA PHE A 239 11.41 5.28 3.76
C PHE A 239 12.03 5.26 2.37
N PHE A 240 13.17 5.96 2.21
CA PHE A 240 14.01 5.83 1.02
C PHE A 240 14.67 4.46 1.00
N GLY A 241 14.39 3.67 -0.03
CA GLY A 241 14.48 2.23 0.11
C GLY A 241 15.23 1.55 -1.01
N GLY A 242 16.39 1.01 -0.70
CA GLY A 242 17.26 0.25 -1.58
C GLY A 242 18.23 -0.56 -0.75
N HIS A 243 19.50 -0.52 -1.06
CA HIS A 243 20.55 -1.10 -0.20
C HIS A 243 21.87 -0.33 -0.28
N ASP A 244 21.86 0.82 -0.96
CA ASP A 244 23.05 1.60 -1.26
C ASP A 244 22.71 3.11 -1.26
N SER A 245 23.75 3.95 -1.19
CA SER A 245 23.61 5.40 -1.06
C SER A 245 22.95 6.10 -2.25
N THR A 246 22.84 5.46 -3.42
CA THR A 246 22.19 6.06 -4.59
C THR A 246 20.68 6.24 -4.40
N TRP A 247 20.09 5.54 -3.41
CA TRP A 247 18.69 5.66 -3.02
C TRP A 247 18.42 6.81 -2.06
N ALA A 248 19.45 7.31 -1.38
CA ALA A 248 19.29 8.33 -0.35
C ALA A 248 18.88 9.68 -0.95
N PRO A 249 18.01 10.44 -0.27
CA PRO A 249 17.65 11.78 -0.70
C PRO A 249 18.86 12.71 -0.56
N THR A 250 18.98 13.68 -1.46
CA THR A 250 20.11 14.63 -1.50
C THR A 250 19.94 15.81 -0.56
N HIS A 251 18.75 15.96 0.01
CA HIS A 251 18.36 16.97 0.98
C HIS A 251 17.21 16.42 1.83
N ASP A 252 16.92 17.10 2.94
CA ASP A 252 15.79 16.75 3.79
C ASP A 252 14.49 16.94 3.02
N CYS A 253 13.60 15.96 3.11
CA CYS A 253 12.28 16.03 2.51
C CYS A 253 11.24 15.33 3.38
N TYR A 254 9.97 15.56 3.05
CA TYR A 254 8.83 15.17 3.87
C TYR A 254 7.70 14.61 3.02
N SER A 255 7.02 13.61 3.57
CA SER A 255 5.71 13.17 3.08
C SER A 255 4.69 13.29 4.20
N TYR A 256 3.42 13.49 3.83
CA TYR A 256 2.33 13.69 4.75
C TYR A 256 1.19 12.73 4.43
N PHE A 257 0.46 12.30 5.46
CA PHE A 257 -0.60 11.31 5.34
C PHE A 257 -1.83 11.70 6.16
N LYS A 258 -3.03 11.43 5.64
CA LYS A 258 -4.33 11.59 6.32
C LYS A 258 -5.40 10.71 5.67
N ASN A 259 -6.60 10.73 6.22
CA ASN A 259 -7.80 10.16 5.58
C ASN A 259 -7.70 8.66 5.26
N PHE A 260 -7.25 7.87 6.22
CA PHE A 260 -7.09 6.43 6.06
C PHE A 260 -8.45 5.75 6.10
N VAL A 261 -8.68 4.80 5.20
CA VAL A 261 -9.89 3.97 5.15
C VAL A 261 -9.53 2.52 4.86
N LEU A 262 -10.05 1.61 5.66
CA LEU A 262 -10.18 0.20 5.28
C LEU A 262 -11.64 -0.10 4.96
N SER A 263 -11.89 -0.79 3.86
CA SER A 263 -13.21 -1.28 3.48
C SER A 263 -13.14 -2.66 2.80
N THR A 264 -14.29 -3.30 2.60
CA THR A 264 -14.40 -4.50 1.74
C THR A 264 -14.84 -4.17 0.31
N ASP A 265 -15.06 -2.89 -0.03
CA ASP A 265 -15.46 -2.47 -1.39
C ASP A 265 -14.27 -2.58 -2.35
N SER A 266 -14.40 -3.46 -3.34
CA SER A 266 -13.35 -3.73 -4.34
C SER A 266 -13.62 -3.15 -5.73
N GLY A 267 -14.70 -2.38 -5.87
CA GLY A 267 -15.06 -1.68 -7.11
C GLY A 267 -14.83 -0.17 -7.00
N HIS A 268 -15.10 0.40 -5.83
CA HIS A 268 -15.09 1.84 -5.59
C HIS A 268 -14.44 2.13 -4.23
N PRO A 269 -13.16 2.52 -4.17
CA PRO A 269 -12.54 2.83 -2.89
C PRO A 269 -13.28 3.99 -2.22
N THR A 270 -13.68 3.80 -0.97
CA THR A 270 -14.16 4.89 -0.15
C THR A 270 -13.02 5.89 0.05
N ILE A 271 -13.25 7.13 -0.38
CA ILE A 271 -12.35 8.25 -0.16
C ILE A 271 -13.05 9.16 0.84
N ILE A 272 -12.36 9.51 1.92
CA ILE A 272 -12.85 10.46 2.92
C ILE A 272 -11.98 11.71 2.87
N GLY A 273 -12.59 12.88 3.04
CA GLY A 273 -11.93 14.17 2.86
C GLY A 273 -12.94 15.21 2.41
#